data_AF-A0A7C5WQ14-F1
#
_entry.id   AF-A0A7C5WQ14-F1
#
_cell.length_a   1.000
_cell.length_b   1.000
_cell.length_c   1.000
_cell.angle_alpha   90.00
_cell.angle_beta   90.00
_cell.angle_gamma   90.00
#
_symmetry.space_group_name_H-M   'P 1'
#
loop_
_entity.id
_entity.type
_entity.pdbx_description
1 polymer ?
#
loop_
_entity_poly.entity_id
_entity_poly.type
_entity_poly.pdbx_seq_one_letter_code
_entity_poly.pdbx_strand_id
1 'polypeptide(L)'
;MDELKPPILLIGNYRSGTTMLHDLFDLHPEVRSWFEPRTIWQYAAPGRKHDRFDESDATPRVIRYIRGRFLRRQREQGGLRVMDKTPTNTLRVPYVHKIFPESRLIYIIRDPLANLASADRMWKRAPLSTKRALERVMECPKTQVPYYAWTF
;
A
#
# COMPACT_ATOMS: atom_id res chain seq x y z
N MET A 1 16.32 9.19 -18.20
CA MET A 1 15.04 9.07 -17.46
C MET A 1 15.24 7.96 -16.46
N ASP A 2 15.12 8.23 -15.15
CA ASP A 2 15.28 7.15 -14.16
C ASP A 2 14.22 6.08 -14.39
N GLU A 3 14.68 4.84 -14.55
CA GLU A 3 13.84 3.66 -14.59
C GLU A 3 13.32 3.35 -13.19
N LEU A 4 12.08 2.84 -13.09
CA LEU A 4 11.51 2.43 -11.82
C LEU A 4 12.27 1.20 -11.30
N LYS A 5 12.91 1.32 -10.14
CA LYS A 5 13.53 0.17 -9.47
C LYS A 5 12.43 -0.81 -9.05
N PRO A 6 12.65 -2.13 -9.17
CA PRO A 6 11.66 -3.13 -8.77
C PRO A 6 11.13 -2.91 -7.36
N PRO A 7 9.82 -2.65 -7.16
CA PRO A 7 9.26 -2.38 -5.84
C PRO A 7 9.32 -3.60 -4.92
N ILE A 8 9.46 -3.36 -3.62
CA ILE A 8 9.26 -4.36 -2.56
C ILE A 8 7.86 -4.16 -1.98
N LEU A 9 7.05 -5.20 -1.93
CA LEU A 9 5.66 -5.11 -1.48
C LEU A 9 5.47 -6.01 -0.25
N LEU A 10 5.41 -5.38 0.91
CA LEU A 10 5.15 -6.06 2.18
C LEU A 10 3.64 -6.23 2.39
N ILE A 11 3.22 -7.50 2.30
CA ILE A 11 1.83 -7.94 2.42
C ILE A 11 1.66 -8.90 3.60
N GLY A 12 0.42 -9.06 4.06
CA GLY A 12 0.09 -9.90 5.20
C GLY A 12 -1.23 -9.52 5.83
N ASN A 13 -1.65 -10.27 6.84
CA ASN A 13 -2.78 -9.85 7.67
C ASN A 13 -2.37 -8.68 8.55
N TYR A 14 -3.28 -7.73 8.79
CA TYR A 14 -3.11 -6.77 9.88
C TYR A 14 -2.76 -7.51 11.17
N ARG A 15 -1.95 -6.88 12.02
CA ARG A 15 -1.51 -7.43 13.32
C ARG A 15 -0.50 -8.59 13.24
N SER A 16 0.09 -8.85 12.08
CA SER A 16 1.12 -9.88 11.89
C SER A 16 2.57 -9.38 12.07
N GLY A 17 2.77 -8.13 12.48
CA GLY A 17 4.11 -7.53 12.59
C GLY A 17 4.57 -6.76 11.35
N THR A 18 3.65 -6.44 10.43
CA THR A 18 3.97 -5.66 9.21
C THR A 18 4.60 -4.29 9.52
N THR A 19 4.22 -3.63 10.62
CA THR A 19 4.83 -2.35 11.04
C THR A 19 6.26 -2.56 11.54
N MET A 20 6.52 -3.58 12.35
CA MET A 20 7.88 -3.88 12.82
C MET A 20 8.84 -4.15 11.65
N LEU A 21 8.40 -4.91 10.65
CA LEU A 21 9.20 -5.18 9.47
C LEU A 21 9.37 -3.93 8.59
N HIS A 22 8.34 -3.09 8.48
CA HIS A 22 8.46 -1.77 7.85
C HIS A 22 9.54 -0.91 8.51
N ASP A 23 9.52 -0.82 9.83
CA ASP A 23 10.48 0.00 10.58
C ASP A 23 11.92 -0.55 10.42
N LEU A 24 12.08 -1.88 10.27
CA LEU A 24 13.36 -2.50 9.92
C LEU A 24 13.83 -2.11 8.51
N PHE A 25 12.93 -2.08 7.52
CA PHE A 25 13.27 -1.63 6.15
C PHE A 25 13.69 -0.17 6.09
N ASP A 26 13.14 0.69 6.96
CA ASP A 26 13.52 2.11 7.02
C ASP A 26 14.97 2.34 7.47
N LEU A 27 15.59 1.35 8.13
CA LEU A 27 17.01 1.37 8.49
C LEU A 27 17.93 1.07 7.30
N HIS A 28 17.42 0.52 6.20
CA HIS A 28 18.25 0.15 5.05
C HIS A 28 18.59 1.39 4.19
N PRO A 29 19.88 1.64 3.87
CA PRO A 29 20.30 2.87 3.18
C PRO A 29 19.80 3.01 1.72
N GLU A 30 19.34 1.93 1.10
CA GLU A 30 18.97 1.88 -0.31
C GLU A 30 17.46 1.71 -0.55
N VAL A 31 16.71 1.60 0.54
CA VAL A 31 15.27 1.38 0.53
C VAL A 31 14.58 2.55 1.18
N ARG A 32 13.39 2.87 0.69
CA ARG A 32 12.51 3.83 1.32
C ARG A 32 11.11 3.29 1.42
N SER A 33 10.62 3.19 2.65
CA SER A 33 9.29 2.65 2.88
C SER A 33 8.20 3.68 2.58
N TRP A 34 7.05 3.15 2.20
CA TRP A 34 5.82 3.87 1.91
C TRP A 34 4.70 3.18 2.69
N PHE A 35 4.24 3.88 3.73
CA PHE A 35 3.29 3.35 4.68
C PHE A 35 1.85 3.46 4.16
N GLU A 36 1.28 2.34 3.75
CA GLU A 36 -0.14 2.17 3.37
C GLU A 36 -0.75 3.22 2.42
N PRO A 37 -0.20 3.42 1.21
CA PRO A 37 -0.84 4.27 0.19
C PRO A 37 -2.13 3.64 -0.37
N ARG A 38 -3.18 3.53 0.43
CA ARG A 38 -4.40 2.79 0.06
C ARG A 38 -5.09 3.36 -1.19
N THR A 39 -5.07 4.67 -1.35
CA THR A 39 -5.77 5.37 -2.44
C THR A 39 -5.17 5.04 -3.81
N ILE A 40 -3.86 4.80 -3.92
CA ILE A 40 -3.26 4.39 -5.20
C ILE A 40 -3.71 2.99 -5.59
N TRP A 41 -3.84 2.10 -4.62
CA TRP A 41 -4.25 0.72 -4.85
C TRP A 41 -5.75 0.58 -5.15
N GLN A 42 -6.56 1.60 -4.81
CA GLN A 42 -7.98 1.68 -5.12
C GLN A 42 -8.28 2.49 -6.40
N TYR A 43 -7.25 2.99 -7.09
CA TYR A 43 -7.41 3.88 -8.24
C TYR A 43 -8.33 3.34 -9.34
N ALA A 44 -8.31 2.02 -9.60
CA ALA A 44 -9.15 1.38 -10.60
C ALA A 44 -10.66 1.50 -10.29
N ALA A 45 -11.04 1.52 -9.01
CA ALA A 45 -12.43 1.59 -8.57
C ALA A 45 -12.52 2.25 -7.17
N PRO A 46 -12.48 3.59 -7.08
CA PRO A 46 -12.41 4.29 -5.79
C PRO A 46 -13.66 4.09 -4.91
N GLY A 47 -14.82 3.80 -5.50
CA GLY A 47 -16.05 3.50 -4.77
C GLY A 47 -16.20 2.04 -4.32
N ARG A 48 -15.21 1.18 -4.55
CA ARG A 48 -15.29 -0.25 -4.22
C ARG A 48 -15.21 -0.43 -2.70
N LYS A 49 -16.19 -1.12 -2.12
CA LYS A 49 -16.31 -1.34 -0.66
C LYS A 49 -15.35 -2.37 -0.08
N HIS A 50 -14.51 -2.99 -0.92
CA HIS A 50 -13.58 -4.03 -0.53
C HIS A 50 -12.24 -3.91 -1.25
N ASP A 51 -11.23 -4.56 -0.68
CA ASP A 51 -9.85 -4.48 -1.13
C ASP A 51 -9.45 -5.57 -2.15
N ARG A 52 -10.42 -6.35 -2.66
CA ARG A 52 -10.20 -7.33 -3.74
C ARG A 52 -10.16 -6.65 -5.12
N PHE A 53 -9.09 -6.93 -5.86
CA PHE A 53 -8.89 -6.56 -7.26
C PHE A 53 -8.20 -7.72 -7.99
N ASP A 54 -8.48 -7.87 -9.28
CA ASP A 54 -7.89 -8.91 -10.14
C ASP A 54 -7.17 -8.31 -11.35
N GLU A 55 -6.61 -9.15 -12.23
CA GLU A 55 -5.88 -8.72 -13.41
C GLU A 55 -6.72 -7.86 -14.36
N SER A 56 -8.05 -8.02 -14.40
CA SER A 56 -8.92 -7.24 -15.28
C SER A 56 -9.00 -5.77 -14.86
N ASP A 57 -8.89 -5.50 -13.55
CA ASP A 57 -8.86 -4.14 -13.01
C ASP A 57 -7.57 -3.39 -13.38
N ALA A 58 -6.47 -4.11 -13.67
CA ALA A 58 -5.19 -3.53 -14.08
C ALA A 58 -5.19 -3.12 -15.57
N THR A 59 -6.05 -2.16 -15.90
CA THR A 59 -6.10 -1.56 -17.25
C THR A 59 -4.82 -0.77 -17.55
N PRO A 60 -4.47 -0.51 -18.83
CA PRO A 60 -3.29 0.29 -19.17
C PRO A 60 -3.24 1.67 -18.50
N ARG A 61 -4.41 2.30 -18.29
CA ARG A 61 -4.52 3.57 -17.55
C ARG A 61 -4.14 3.41 -16.08
N VAL A 62 -4.64 2.36 -15.43
CA VAL A 62 -4.37 2.05 -14.03
C VAL A 62 -2.89 1.72 -13.83
N ILE A 63 -2.33 0.86 -14.69
CA ILE A 63 -0.90 0.50 -14.67
C ILE A 63 -0.04 1.76 -14.79
N ARG A 64 -0.29 2.62 -15.80
CA ARG A 64 0.47 3.87 -15.97
C ARG A 64 0.37 4.78 -14.75
N TYR A 65 -0.83 4.92 -14.18
CA TYR A 65 -1.03 5.75 -13.00
C TYR A 65 -0.22 5.24 -11.81
N ILE A 66 -0.40 3.97 -11.43
CA ILE A 66 0.25 3.40 -10.24
C ILE A 66 1.77 3.36 -10.42
N ARG A 67 2.29 2.91 -11.57
CA ARG A 67 3.73 2.94 -11.87
C ARG A 67 4.28 4.37 -11.80
N GLY A 68 3.53 5.36 -12.31
CA GLY A 68 3.91 6.77 -12.22
C GLY A 68 3.97 7.31 -10.79
N ARG A 69 3.08 6.85 -9.89
CA ARG A 69 3.12 7.22 -8.46
C ARG A 69 4.35 6.63 -7.77
N PHE A 70 4.69 5.37 -8.03
CA PHE A 70 5.91 4.74 -7.53
C PHE A 70 7.17 5.43 -8.03
N LEU A 71 7.24 5.76 -9.33
CA LEU A 71 8.39 6.46 -9.90
C LEU A 71 8.55 7.87 -9.31
N ARG A 72 7.44 8.59 -9.11
CA ARG A 72 7.46 9.91 -8.44
C ARG A 72 7.98 9.77 -7.01
N ARG A 73 7.48 8.80 -6.25
CA ARG A 73 7.93 8.53 -4.87
C ARG A 73 9.43 8.18 -4.83
N GLN A 74 9.91 7.35 -5.76
CA GLN A 74 11.33 7.03 -5.91
C GLN A 74 12.17 8.31 -6.10
N ARG A 75 11.77 9.20 -7.01
CA ARG A 75 12.48 10.47 -7.27
C ARG A 75 12.48 11.41 -6.07
N GLU A 76 11.33 11.57 -5.41
CA GLU A 76 11.18 12.37 -4.19
C GLU A 76 12.02 11.84 -3.01
N GLN A 77 12.55 10.62 -3.11
CA GLN A 77 13.34 9.96 -2.07
C GLN A 77 14.78 9.66 -2.54
N GLY A 78 15.33 10.48 -3.43
CA GLY A 78 16.73 10.36 -3.85
C GLY A 78 17.01 9.16 -4.76
N GLY A 79 15.99 8.65 -5.46
CA GLY A 79 16.16 7.52 -6.38
C GLY A 79 16.25 6.15 -5.68
N LEU A 80 15.94 6.07 -4.39
CA LEU A 80 15.99 4.83 -3.61
C LEU A 80 14.83 3.88 -3.97
N ARG A 81 15.04 2.57 -3.77
CA ARG A 81 14.01 1.57 -4.07
C ARG A 81 12.83 1.75 -3.12
N VAL A 82 11.62 1.77 -3.67
CA VAL A 82 10.40 1.92 -2.86
C VAL A 82 9.96 0.58 -2.28
N MET A 83 9.73 0.56 -0.97
CA MET A 83 9.06 -0.52 -0.25
C MET A 83 7.65 -0.06 0.11
N ASP A 84 6.61 -0.67 -0.47
CA ASP A 84 5.22 -0.43 -0.06
C ASP A 84 4.86 -1.39 1.07
N LYS A 85 4.30 -0.86 2.15
CA LYS A 85 3.65 -1.66 3.18
C LYS A 85 2.16 -1.40 3.14
N THR A 86 1.44 -2.20 2.36
CA THR A 86 -0.03 -2.25 2.33
C THR A 86 -0.50 -3.68 2.58
N PRO A 87 -0.90 -4.04 3.82
CA PRO A 87 -1.22 -5.43 4.18
C PRO A 87 -2.34 -6.02 3.31
N THR A 88 -3.32 -5.20 2.93
CA THR A 88 -4.47 -5.60 2.11
C THR A 88 -4.14 -5.94 0.66
N ASN A 89 -2.91 -5.71 0.21
CA ASN A 89 -2.47 -6.18 -1.10
C ASN A 89 -2.47 -7.72 -1.20
N THR A 90 -2.52 -8.43 -0.07
CA THR A 90 -2.81 -9.88 0.00
C THR A 90 -4.08 -10.27 -0.76
N LEU A 91 -5.08 -9.38 -0.84
CA LEU A 91 -6.36 -9.64 -1.54
C LEU A 91 -6.32 -9.35 -3.05
N ARG A 92 -5.18 -8.91 -3.59
CA ARG A 92 -5.04 -8.46 -4.98
C ARG A 92 -3.68 -8.79 -5.59
N VAL A 93 -3.09 -9.93 -5.19
CA VAL A 93 -1.77 -10.37 -5.68
C VAL A 93 -1.70 -10.43 -7.22
N PRO A 94 -2.70 -10.97 -7.95
CA PRO A 94 -2.62 -10.99 -9.41
C PRO A 94 -2.67 -9.60 -10.07
N TYR A 95 -3.50 -8.70 -9.53
CA TYR A 95 -3.55 -7.28 -9.93
C TYR A 95 -2.19 -6.59 -9.73
N VAL A 96 -1.56 -6.81 -8.57
CA VAL A 96 -0.23 -6.29 -8.24
C VAL A 96 0.83 -6.83 -9.21
N HIS A 97 0.82 -8.15 -9.46
CA HIS A 97 1.78 -8.78 -10.37
C HIS A 97 1.61 -8.28 -11.81
N LYS A 98 0.39 -8.00 -12.26
CA LYS A 98 0.15 -7.40 -13.58
C LYS A 98 0.66 -5.96 -13.68
N ILE A 99 0.64 -5.19 -12.59
CA ILE A 99 1.18 -3.81 -12.57
C ILE A 99 2.71 -3.80 -12.46
N PHE A 100 3.27 -4.68 -11.63
CA PHE A 100 4.69 -4.80 -11.35
C PHE A 100 5.17 -6.26 -11.47
N PRO A 101 5.36 -6.78 -12.70
CA PRO A 101 5.88 -8.13 -12.91
C PRO A 101 7.24 -8.35 -12.25
N GLU A 102 8.03 -7.27 -12.12
CA GLU A 102 9.36 -7.24 -11.53
C GLU A 102 9.37 -7.18 -9.98
N SER A 103 8.21 -6.97 -9.34
CA SER A 103 8.15 -6.72 -7.89
C SER A 103 8.56 -7.93 -7.05
N ARG A 104 9.05 -7.65 -5.84
CA ARG A 104 9.29 -8.65 -4.81
C ARG A 104 8.18 -8.58 -3.77
N LEU A 105 7.41 -9.66 -3.65
CA LEU A 105 6.37 -9.80 -2.63
C LEU A 105 6.96 -10.43 -1.37
N ILE A 106 6.78 -9.78 -0.22
CA ILE A 106 7.12 -10.32 1.09
C ILE A 106 5.82 -10.54 1.84
N TYR A 107 5.47 -11.80 2.10
CA TYR A 107 4.27 -12.17 2.86
C TYR A 107 4.63 -12.56 4.28
N ILE A 108 4.22 -11.75 5.25
CA ILE A 108 4.48 -12.02 6.67
C ILE A 108 3.35 -12.86 7.26
N ILE A 109 3.75 -13.96 7.92
CA ILE A 109 2.85 -14.87 8.64
C ILE A 109 3.15 -14.75 10.13
N ARG A 110 2.10 -14.79 10.94
CA ARG A 110 2.16 -14.87 12.39
C ARG A 110 1.19 -15.96 12.84
N ASP A 111 1.45 -16.56 14.01
CA ASP A 111 0.51 -17.44 14.69
C ASP A 111 -0.93 -16.86 14.67
N PRO A 112 -1.93 -17.63 14.20
CA PRO A 112 -3.28 -17.13 13.99
C PRO A 112 -3.97 -16.72 15.29
N LEU A 113 -3.75 -17.44 16.39
CA LEU A 113 -4.38 -17.11 17.68
C LEU A 113 -3.83 -15.80 18.25
N ALA A 114 -2.51 -15.60 18.16
CA ALA A 114 -1.87 -14.35 18.54
C ALA A 114 -2.28 -13.18 17.64
N ASN A 115 -2.50 -13.42 16.34
CA ASN A 115 -3.01 -12.42 15.41
C ASN A 115 -4.43 -11.98 15.79
N LEU A 116 -5.35 -12.93 15.98
CA LEU A 116 -6.74 -12.68 16.37
C LEU A 116 -6.84 -11.95 17.71
N ALA A 117 -6.10 -12.41 18.72
CA ALA A 117 -6.06 -11.73 20.03
C ALA A 117 -5.55 -10.29 19.91
N SER A 118 -4.59 -10.02 19.01
CA SER A 118 -4.11 -8.66 18.76
C SER A 118 -5.12 -7.79 18.00
N ALA A 119 -5.88 -8.38 17.07
CA ALA A 119 -6.93 -7.69 16.32
C ALA A 119 -8.10 -7.28 17.23
N ASP A 120 -8.58 -8.19 18.08
CA ASP A 120 -9.63 -7.92 19.07
C ASP A 120 -9.25 -6.75 20.00
N ARG A 121 -8.02 -6.75 20.53
CA ARG A 121 -7.50 -5.63 21.35
C ARG A 121 -7.44 -4.31 20.59
N MET A 122 -7.19 -4.34 19.28
CA MET A 122 -7.08 -3.12 18.47
C MET A 122 -8.46 -2.53 18.17
N TRP A 123 -9.45 -3.35 17.82
CA TRP A 123 -10.81 -2.88 17.52
C TRP A 123 -11.51 -2.24 18.72
N LYS A 124 -11.09 -2.60 19.93
CA LYS A 124 -11.57 -1.98 21.17
C LYS A 124 -10.98 -0.58 21.45
N ARG A 125 -10.05 -0.06 20.62
CA ARG A 125 -9.44 1.28 20.78
C ARG A 125 -10.08 2.31 19.83
N ALA A 126 -10.26 3.54 20.32
CA ALA A 126 -10.88 4.71 19.66
C ALA A 126 -10.01 5.33 18.52
N PRO A 127 -10.52 6.26 17.69
CA PRO A 127 -10.28 6.32 16.24
C PRO A 127 -8.96 6.96 15.78
N LEU A 128 -8.80 6.98 14.45
CA LEU A 128 -7.60 7.38 13.69
C LEU A 128 -7.04 8.76 14.05
N SER A 129 -5.71 8.86 14.05
CA SER A 129 -4.95 10.12 14.18
C SER A 129 -5.25 11.09 13.02
N THR A 130 -5.49 12.36 13.34
CA THR A 130 -5.72 13.47 12.38
C THR A 130 -4.61 13.61 11.34
N LYS A 131 -3.35 13.36 11.73
CA LYS A 131 -2.19 13.39 10.81
C LYS A 131 -2.36 12.39 9.65
N ARG A 132 -2.87 11.18 9.93
CA ARG A 132 -3.06 10.13 8.92
C ARG A 132 -4.20 10.43 7.96
N ALA A 133 -5.23 11.13 8.44
CA ALA A 133 -6.31 11.59 7.57
C ALA A 133 -5.75 12.56 6.50
N LEU A 134 -4.89 13.50 6.90
CA LEU A 134 -4.26 14.44 5.99
C LEU A 134 -3.34 13.75 4.96
N GLU A 135 -2.50 12.80 5.39
CA GLU A 135 -1.64 12.03 4.48
C GLU A 135 -2.46 11.32 3.39
N ARG A 136 -3.60 10.71 3.76
CA ARG A 136 -4.49 10.04 2.81
C ARG A 136 -5.11 11.00 1.79
N VAL A 137 -5.49 12.19 2.23
CA VAL A 137 -6.01 13.24 1.34
C VAL A 137 -4.92 13.66 0.33
N MET A 138 -3.67 13.81 0.78
CA MET A 138 -2.55 14.19 -0.09
C MET A 138 -2.17 13.10 -1.10
N GLU A 139 -2.38 11.83 -0.75
CA GLU A 139 -2.14 10.69 -1.63
C GLU A 139 -3.27 10.45 -2.64
N CYS A 140 -4.49 10.92 -2.32
CA CYS A 140 -5.67 10.75 -3.14
C CYS A 140 -5.49 11.38 -4.53
N PRO A 141 -5.81 10.66 -5.63
CA PRO A 141 -5.92 11.28 -6.93
C PRO A 141 -6.92 12.45 -6.87
N LYS A 142 -6.54 13.63 -7.38
CA LYS A 142 -7.39 14.84 -7.34
C LYS A 142 -8.77 14.61 -7.95
N THR A 143 -8.85 13.80 -9.00
CA THR A 143 -10.11 13.45 -9.68
C THR A 143 -11.00 12.52 -8.86
N GLN A 144 -10.49 11.92 -7.79
CA GLN A 144 -11.21 10.96 -6.95
C GLN A 144 -11.53 11.49 -5.55
N VAL A 145 -11.14 12.73 -5.23
CA VAL A 145 -11.44 13.36 -3.93
C VAL A 145 -12.92 13.25 -3.53
N PRO A 146 -13.93 13.43 -4.43
CA PRO A 146 -15.33 13.28 -4.06
C PRO A 146 -15.72 11.90 -3.52
N TYR A 147 -15.03 10.83 -3.94
CA TYR A 147 -15.31 9.47 -3.48
C TYR A 147 -14.86 9.24 -2.02
N TYR A 148 -13.85 9.99 -1.58
CA TYR A 148 -13.24 9.80 -0.26
C TYR A 148 -13.55 10.92 0.74
N ALA A 149 -14.11 12.04 0.28
CA ALA A 149 -14.48 13.18 1.13
C ALA A 149 -15.45 12.83 2.27
N TRP A 150 -16.17 11.70 2.15
CA TRP A 150 -17.14 11.21 3.13
C TRP A 150 -16.68 9.95 3.88
N THR A 151 -15.44 9.50 3.67
CA THR A 151 -14.92 8.21 4.17
C THR A 151 -13.76 8.37 5.16
N PHE A 152 -13.30 9.61 5.40
CA PHE A 152 -12.21 9.93 6.32
C PHE A 152 -12.68 10.53 7.63
#